data_AF-A0A968X2Y1-F1
#
_entry.id   AF-A0A968X2Y1-F1
#
_cell.length_a   1.000
_cell.length_b   1.000
_cell.length_c   1.000
_cell.angle_alpha   90.00
_cell.angle_beta   90.00
_cell.angle_gamma   90.00
#
_symmetry.space_group_name_H-M   'P 1'
#
loop_
_entity.id
_entity.type
_entity.pdbx_description
1 polymer ?
#
loop_
_entity_poly.entity_id
_entity_poly.type
_entity_poly.pdbx_seq_one_letter_code
_entity_poly.pdbx_strand_id
1 'polypeptide(L)'
;MSNYEQELATLEAVLEIAGVEVTGWQQQGTQIVRLRVKSSHEFGVCPKCGKVCEKGHDVGDEQLIRDLPMSGKRCWLMYRPRRYECERCERTFVERVGWKAPDLNYTLRYEEHIYERARRESLADVARDERLSEDVVRNMFERRAKKTSQFADIRL
;
A
#
# COMPACT_ATOMS: atom_id res chain seq x y z
N MET A 1 -11.74 26.39 3.40
CA MET A 1 -10.93 25.25 3.87
C MET A 1 -10.12 25.71 5.06
N SER A 2 -10.03 24.88 6.10
CA SER A 2 -9.14 25.14 7.23
C SER A 2 -7.67 24.94 6.81
N ASN A 3 -6.73 25.52 7.57
CA ASN A 3 -5.29 25.30 7.35
C ASN A 3 -4.93 23.80 7.38
N TYR A 4 -5.59 23.03 8.23
CA TYR A 4 -5.39 21.58 8.34
C TYR A 4 -5.88 20.83 7.10
N GLU A 5 -7.04 21.19 6.54
CA GLU A 5 -7.54 20.57 5.29
C GLU A 5 -6.59 20.83 4.10
N GLN A 6 -6.01 22.03 4.01
CA GLN A 6 -5.02 22.36 2.99
C GLN A 6 -3.72 21.57 3.16
N GLU A 7 -3.29 21.36 4.40
CA GLU A 7 -2.13 20.54 4.75
C GLU A 7 -2.35 19.07 4.34
N LEU A 8 -3.52 18.49 4.64
CA LEU A 8 -3.85 17.12 4.24
C LEU A 8 -3.90 16.96 2.72
N ALA A 9 -4.52 17.91 2.01
CA ALA A 9 -4.54 17.91 0.55
C ALA A 9 -3.13 18.01 -0.06
N THR A 10 -2.24 18.78 0.56
CA THR A 10 -0.84 18.87 0.14
C THR A 10 -0.12 17.55 0.34
N LEU A 11 -0.32 16.88 1.49
CA LEU A 11 0.28 15.57 1.76
C LEU A 11 -0.25 14.49 0.81
N GLU A 12 -1.53 14.52 0.48
CA GLU A 12 -2.14 13.62 -0.51
C GLU A 12 -1.54 13.84 -1.90
N ALA A 13 -1.41 15.10 -2.33
CA ALA A 13 -0.79 15.47 -3.59
C ALA A 13 0.68 15.03 -3.67
N VAL A 14 1.45 15.16 -2.59
CA VAL A 14 2.84 14.68 -2.51
C VAL A 14 2.92 13.16 -2.40
N LEU A 15 1.93 12.52 -1.79
CA LEU A 15 1.90 11.07 -1.67
C LEU A 15 1.74 10.41 -3.03
N GLU A 16 0.99 11.00 -3.97
CA GLU A 16 0.87 10.53 -5.36
C GLU A 16 0.46 9.05 -5.47
N ILE A 17 -0.46 8.59 -4.62
CA ILE A 17 -1.04 7.26 -4.72
C ILE A 17 -2.49 7.39 -5.19
N ALA A 18 -2.78 6.87 -6.37
CA ALA A 18 -4.14 6.85 -6.91
C ALA A 18 -5.10 6.09 -5.97
N GLY A 19 -6.26 6.68 -5.72
CA GLY A 19 -7.30 6.07 -4.90
C GLY A 19 -7.04 6.15 -3.39
N VAL A 20 -6.14 7.02 -2.94
CA VAL A 20 -5.83 7.26 -1.52
C VAL A 20 -6.23 8.67 -1.12
N GLU A 21 -6.92 8.76 0.01
CA GLU A 21 -7.17 10.02 0.71
C GLU A 21 -6.37 10.09 2.01
N VAL A 22 -5.73 11.22 2.28
CA VAL A 22 -5.00 11.44 3.54
C VAL A 22 -5.94 12.10 4.56
N THR A 23 -6.17 11.41 5.69
CA THR A 23 -7.11 11.86 6.73
C THR A 23 -6.40 12.28 8.03
N GLY A 24 -5.08 12.36 8.01
CA GLY A 24 -4.28 12.77 9.14
C GLY A 24 -2.83 12.35 8.99
N TRP A 25 -1.96 12.93 9.80
CA TRP A 25 -0.55 12.58 9.79
C TRP A 25 0.08 12.81 11.15
N GLN A 26 1.23 12.15 11.39
CA GLN A 26 2.06 12.37 12.56
C GLN A 26 3.53 12.09 12.22
N GLN A 27 4.43 12.85 12.85
CA GLN A 27 5.86 12.56 12.80
C GLN A 27 6.28 11.84 14.08
N GLN A 28 7.14 10.82 13.95
CA GLN A 28 7.74 10.13 15.09
C GLN A 28 9.25 10.35 15.08
N GLY A 29 9.73 11.24 15.96
CA GLY A 29 11.12 11.66 15.98
C GLY A 29 11.53 12.35 14.68
N THR A 30 12.76 12.15 14.22
CA THR A 30 13.27 12.75 12.95
C THR A 30 13.25 11.79 11.77
N GLN A 31 12.87 10.52 12.00
CA GLN A 31 13.16 9.41 11.08
C GLN A 31 11.90 8.79 10.45
N ILE A 32 10.72 9.05 11.00
CA ILE A 32 9.47 8.40 10.59
C ILE A 32 8.37 9.43 10.42
N VAL A 33 7.64 9.33 9.30
CA VAL A 33 6.34 9.96 9.11
C VAL A 33 5.28 8.87 8.99
N ARG A 34 4.11 9.09 9.60
CA ARG A 34 2.94 8.23 9.41
C ARG A 34 1.78 9.04 8.88
N LEU A 35 1.14 8.54 7.83
CA LEU A 35 -0.04 9.13 7.22
C LEU A 35 -1.23 8.21 7.50
N ARG A 36 -2.30 8.73 8.11
CA ARG A 36 -3.57 8.01 8.17
C ARG A 36 -4.25 8.14 6.82
N VAL A 37 -4.62 7.01 6.24
CA VAL A 37 -5.19 6.97 4.90
C VAL A 37 -6.46 6.14 4.83
N LYS A 38 -7.34 6.50 3.89
CA LYS A 38 -8.47 5.68 3.47
C LYS A 38 -8.50 5.56 1.95
N SER A 39 -9.24 4.59 1.45
CA SER A 39 -9.52 4.50 0.01
C SER A 39 -10.54 5.58 -0.36
N SER A 40 -10.30 6.29 -1.45
CA SER A 40 -11.24 7.28 -1.99
C SER A 40 -12.46 6.64 -2.68
N HIS A 41 -12.43 5.32 -2.89
CA HIS A 41 -13.54 4.58 -3.46
C HIS A 41 -14.50 4.17 -2.36
N GLU A 42 -15.74 4.63 -2.38
CA GLU A 42 -16.75 4.27 -1.37
C GLU A 42 -17.41 2.90 -1.60
N PHE A 43 -16.76 1.99 -2.33
CA PHE A 43 -17.29 0.67 -2.65
C PHE A 43 -16.20 -0.40 -2.67
N GLY A 44 -16.62 -1.65 -2.46
CA GLY A 44 -15.81 -2.85 -2.62
C GLY A 44 -16.33 -3.73 -3.74
N VAL A 45 -15.44 -4.47 -4.40
CA VAL A 45 -15.83 -5.46 -5.41
C VAL A 45 -15.66 -6.85 -4.83
N CYS A 46 -16.75 -7.63 -4.76
CA CYS A 46 -16.72 -8.98 -4.23
C CYS A 46 -15.75 -9.85 -5.04
N PRO A 47 -14.71 -10.42 -4.43
CA PRO A 47 -13.71 -11.18 -5.17
C PRO A 47 -14.21 -12.53 -5.70
N LYS A 48 -15.35 -13.01 -5.20
CA LYS A 48 -15.95 -14.28 -5.61
C LYS A 48 -16.87 -14.12 -6.83
N CYS A 49 -17.64 -13.04 -6.92
CA CYS A 49 -18.69 -12.89 -7.93
C CYS A 49 -18.68 -11.56 -8.69
N GLY A 50 -17.79 -10.63 -8.37
CA GLY A 50 -17.67 -9.33 -9.02
C GLY A 50 -18.75 -8.31 -8.65
N LYS A 51 -19.72 -8.65 -7.79
CA LYS A 51 -20.75 -7.69 -7.36
C LYS A 51 -20.11 -6.51 -6.62
N VAL A 52 -20.50 -5.30 -7.00
CA VAL A 52 -20.16 -4.05 -6.30
C VAL A 52 -20.98 -3.96 -5.02
N CYS A 53 -20.32 -3.64 -3.91
CA CYS A 53 -20.90 -3.48 -2.59
C CYS A 53 -20.54 -2.08 -2.08
N GLU A 54 -21.51 -1.18 -1.97
CA GLU A 54 -21.30 0.20 -1.51
C GLU A 54 -21.43 0.32 0.02
N LYS A 55 -22.31 -0.49 0.62
CA LYS A 55 -22.51 -0.48 2.06
C LYS A 55 -21.41 -1.29 2.75
N GLY A 56 -20.52 -0.60 3.46
CA GLY A 56 -19.59 -1.22 4.39
C GLY A 56 -20.36 -1.93 5.52
N HIS A 57 -19.94 -3.15 5.84
CA HIS A 57 -20.46 -3.94 6.96
C HIS A 57 -19.73 -3.55 8.26
N ASP A 58 -18.41 -3.42 8.19
CA ASP A 58 -17.55 -3.06 9.34
C ASP A 58 -16.20 -2.51 8.83
N VAL A 59 -15.30 -2.13 9.74
CA VAL A 59 -13.91 -1.78 9.46
C VAL A 59 -12.97 -2.85 10.03
N GLY A 60 -11.93 -3.20 9.27
CA GLY A 60 -10.88 -4.08 9.72
C GLY A 60 -9.89 -3.39 10.66
N ASP A 61 -8.99 -4.20 11.21
CA ASP A 61 -7.90 -3.72 12.05
C ASP A 61 -6.96 -2.79 11.29
N GLU A 62 -6.32 -1.88 12.01
CA GLU A 62 -5.35 -0.95 11.43
C GLU A 62 -4.09 -1.69 10.98
N GLN A 63 -3.70 -1.45 9.73
CA GLN A 63 -2.51 -2.00 9.10
C GLN A 63 -1.48 -0.88 8.93
N LEU A 64 -0.23 -1.17 9.32
CA LEU A 64 0.91 -0.31 9.01
C LEU A 64 1.55 -0.77 7.69
N ILE A 65 1.44 0.06 6.67
CA ILE A 65 1.92 -0.22 5.32
C ILE A 65 3.15 0.62 5.04
N ARG A 66 4.31 0.00 4.81
CA ARG A 66 5.53 0.71 4.41
C ARG A 66 5.40 1.26 3.00
N ASP A 67 5.76 2.53 2.84
CA ASP A 67 5.80 3.21 1.55
C ASP A 67 7.15 3.91 1.33
N LEU A 68 7.32 4.52 0.16
CA LEU A 68 8.53 5.27 -0.20
C LEU A 68 8.85 6.36 0.84
N PRO A 69 10.15 6.62 1.13
CA PRO A 69 10.52 7.67 2.06
C PRO A 69 10.00 9.05 1.64
N MET A 70 9.55 9.83 2.61
CA MET A 70 9.12 11.22 2.41
C MET A 70 10.15 12.14 3.07
N SER A 71 10.87 12.91 2.25
CA SER A 71 11.96 13.81 2.70
C SER A 71 13.02 13.09 3.55
N GLY A 72 13.47 11.91 3.08
CA GLY A 72 14.45 11.06 3.77
C GLY A 72 13.92 10.33 5.01
N LYS A 73 12.66 10.54 5.39
CA LYS A 73 12.02 9.85 6.53
C LYS A 73 11.27 8.63 6.03
N ARG A 74 11.35 7.53 6.77
CA ARG A 74 10.58 6.32 6.45
C ARG A 74 9.10 6.62 6.59
N CYS A 75 8.34 6.39 5.52
CA CYS A 75 6.91 6.66 5.45
C CYS A 75 6.10 5.40 5.75
N TRP A 76 5.07 5.53 6.59
CA TRP A 76 4.13 4.46 6.88
C TRP A 76 2.70 4.95 6.69
N LEU A 77 1.89 4.19 5.96
CA LEU A 77 0.46 4.44 5.83
C LEU A 77 -0.28 3.64 6.90
N MET A 78 -1.07 4.32 7.72
CA MET A 78 -1.98 3.72 8.69
C MET A 78 -3.34 3.56 8.01
N TYR A 79 -3.62 2.33 7.56
CA TYR A 79 -4.77 2.02 6.72
C TYR A 79 -5.72 1.07 7.46
N ARG A 80 -7.01 1.41 7.51
CA ARG A 80 -8.07 0.53 8.03
C ARG A 80 -8.95 0.10 6.86
N PRO A 81 -8.82 -1.14 6.37
CA PRO A 81 -9.63 -1.58 5.24
C PRO A 81 -11.09 -1.72 5.64
N ARG A 82 -12.01 -1.30 4.77
CA ARG A 82 -13.43 -1.62 4.94
C ARG A 82 -13.67 -3.12 4.79
N ARG A 83 -14.64 -3.68 5.51
CA ARG A 83 -15.20 -5.02 5.29
C ARG A 83 -16.58 -4.85 4.70
N TYR A 84 -16.85 -5.56 3.62
CA TYR A 84 -18.13 -5.54 2.92
C TYR A 84 -18.81 -6.89 3.07
N GLU A 85 -20.14 -6.90 3.01
CA GLU A 85 -20.93 -8.11 2.91
C GLU A 85 -21.53 -8.22 1.52
N CYS A 86 -21.21 -9.31 0.81
CA CYS A 86 -21.75 -9.52 -0.52
C CYS A 86 -23.13 -10.20 -0.42
N GLU A 87 -24.19 -9.47 -0.69
CA GLU A 87 -25.57 -10.00 -0.69
C GLU A 87 -25.79 -11.17 -1.66
N ARG A 88 -24.99 -11.29 -2.72
CA ARG A 88 -25.10 -12.42 -3.67
C ARG A 88 -24.40 -13.68 -3.17
N CYS A 89 -23.29 -13.52 -2.46
CA CYS A 89 -22.48 -14.63 -1.98
C CYS A 89 -22.76 -14.99 -0.53
N GLU A 90 -23.47 -14.12 0.20
CA GLU A 90 -23.73 -14.19 1.64
C GLU A 90 -22.43 -14.37 2.43
N ARG A 91 -21.38 -13.64 2.02
CA ARG A 91 -20.04 -13.72 2.60
C ARG A 91 -19.43 -12.34 2.71
N THR A 92 -18.64 -12.16 3.77
CA THR A 92 -17.84 -10.96 3.96
C THR A 92 -16.54 -11.00 3.16
N PHE A 93 -16.05 -9.83 2.77
CA PHE A 93 -14.74 -9.68 2.15
C PHE A 93 -14.09 -8.36 2.57
N VAL A 94 -12.76 -8.35 2.60
CA VAL A 94 -11.97 -7.16 2.89
C VAL A 94 -11.79 -6.33 1.62
N GLU A 95 -11.84 -5.01 1.76
CA GLU A 95 -11.55 -4.04 0.72
C GLU A 95 -10.22 -4.37 0.01
N ARG A 96 -10.25 -4.31 -1.32
CA ARG A 96 -9.06 -4.46 -2.17
C ARG A 96 -8.75 -3.10 -2.79
N VAL A 97 -7.51 -2.66 -2.63
CA VAL A 97 -7.01 -1.39 -3.14
C VAL A 97 -5.95 -1.61 -4.20
N GLY A 98 -5.85 -0.70 -5.18
CA GLY A 98 -4.92 -0.85 -6.31
C GLY A 98 -3.45 -0.68 -5.93
N TRP A 99 -3.15 -0.02 -4.81
CA TRP A 99 -1.79 0.37 -4.42
C TRP A 99 -1.06 -0.63 -3.50
N LYS A 100 -1.73 -1.70 -3.08
CA LYS A 100 -1.21 -2.74 -2.18
C LYS A 100 -1.83 -4.09 -2.52
N ALA A 101 -1.04 -5.16 -2.56
CA ALA A 101 -1.60 -6.51 -2.67
C ALA A 101 -2.16 -7.01 -1.33
N PRO A 102 -3.11 -7.96 -1.34
CA PRO A 102 -3.57 -8.63 -0.12
C PRO A 102 -2.39 -9.16 0.72
N ASP A 103 -2.55 -9.12 2.05
CA ASP A 103 -1.60 -9.68 3.03
C ASP A 103 -0.20 -9.07 3.10
N LEU A 104 0.12 -8.10 2.23
CA LEU A 104 1.37 -7.36 2.31
C LEU A 104 1.27 -6.17 3.24
N ASN A 105 2.37 -5.81 3.90
CA ASN A 105 2.50 -4.63 4.74
C ASN A 105 3.35 -3.54 4.07
N TYR A 106 3.32 -3.46 2.75
CA TYR A 106 3.97 -2.42 1.95
C TYR A 106 3.22 -2.13 0.65
N THR A 107 3.43 -0.94 0.10
CA THR A 107 2.85 -0.52 -1.19
C THR A 107 3.52 -1.25 -2.35
N LEU A 108 2.80 -1.40 -3.46
CA LEU A 108 3.36 -2.00 -4.68
C LEU A 108 4.52 -1.17 -5.24
N ARG A 109 4.45 0.16 -5.16
CA ARG A 109 5.53 1.04 -5.59
C ARG A 109 6.78 0.94 -4.70
N TYR A 110 6.60 0.70 -3.40
CA TYR A 110 7.73 0.45 -2.51
C TYR A 110 8.43 -0.86 -2.88
N GLU A 111 7.66 -1.94 -3.14
CA GLU A 111 8.25 -3.18 -3.64
C GLU A 111 9.06 -2.97 -4.94
N GLU A 112 8.53 -2.16 -5.87
CA GLU A 112 9.21 -1.85 -7.13
C GLU A 112 10.53 -1.13 -6.91
N HIS A 113 10.54 -0.16 -5.99
CA HIS A 113 11.75 0.53 -5.58
C HIS A 113 12.80 -0.44 -5.01
N ILE A 114 12.39 -1.35 -4.12
CA ILE A 114 13.29 -2.37 -3.56
C ILE A 114 13.81 -3.31 -4.66
N TYR A 115 12.95 -3.74 -5.57
CA TYR A 115 13.34 -4.59 -6.70
C TYR A 115 14.40 -3.90 -7.57
N GLU A 116 14.19 -2.63 -7.96
CA GLU A 116 15.15 -1.89 -8.79
C GLU A 116 16.50 -1.66 -8.11
N ARG A 117 16.51 -1.42 -6.79
CA ARG A 117 17.76 -1.35 -6.00
C ARG A 117 18.47 -2.70 -5.96
N ALA A 118 17.75 -3.78 -5.64
CA ALA A 118 18.29 -5.13 -5.53
C ALA A 118 18.83 -5.70 -6.87
N ARG A 119 18.54 -5.04 -8.01
CA ARG A 119 19.17 -5.34 -9.30
C ARG A 119 20.60 -4.79 -9.45
N ARG A 120 20.98 -3.82 -8.62
CA ARG A 120 22.22 -3.02 -8.75
C ARG A 120 23.10 -3.10 -7.52
N GLU A 121 22.49 -3.40 -6.38
CA GLU A 121 23.11 -3.46 -5.06
C GLU A 121 22.94 -4.87 -4.46
N SER A 122 23.76 -5.22 -3.47
CA SER A 122 23.59 -6.50 -2.76
C SER A 122 22.30 -6.49 -1.93
N LEU A 123 21.65 -7.66 -1.78
CA LEU A 123 20.44 -7.77 -0.93
C LEU A 123 20.72 -7.32 0.51
N ALA A 124 21.93 -7.58 1.02
CA ALA A 124 22.37 -7.17 2.34
C ALA A 124 22.46 -5.65 2.50
N ASP A 125 22.96 -4.94 1.49
CA ASP A 125 23.06 -3.47 1.54
C ASP A 125 21.68 -2.82 1.46
N VAL A 126 20.82 -3.30 0.54
CA VAL A 126 19.42 -2.82 0.44
C VAL A 126 18.66 -3.08 1.75
N ALA A 127 18.82 -4.26 2.34
CA ALA A 127 18.20 -4.62 3.60
C ALA A 127 18.65 -3.70 4.75
N ARG A 128 19.97 -3.41 4.83
CA ARG A 128 20.54 -2.52 5.83
C ARG A 128 19.98 -1.11 5.72
N ASP A 129 19.96 -0.55 4.51
CA ASP A 129 19.52 0.82 4.27
C ASP A 129 18.03 1.00 4.55
N GLU A 130 17.21 0.05 4.13
CA GLU A 130 15.75 0.09 4.29
C GLU A 130 15.28 -0.37 5.67
N ARG A 131 16.20 -0.93 6.46
CA ARG A 131 15.98 -1.55 7.77
C ARG A 131 14.98 -2.70 7.67
N LEU A 132 15.25 -3.60 6.74
CA LEU A 132 14.52 -4.84 6.48
C LEU A 132 15.45 -6.03 6.77
N SER A 133 14.90 -7.24 6.86
CA SER A 133 15.71 -8.44 6.74
C SER A 133 16.03 -8.73 5.27
N GLU A 134 17.15 -9.39 5.02
CA GLU A 134 17.52 -9.83 3.66
C GLU A 134 16.46 -10.73 3.03
N ASP A 135 15.78 -11.56 3.83
CA ASP A 135 14.68 -12.41 3.36
C ASP A 135 13.49 -11.60 2.86
N VAL A 136 13.15 -10.49 3.51
CA VAL A 136 12.08 -9.61 3.03
C VAL A 136 12.46 -8.99 1.69
N VAL A 137 13.70 -8.51 1.55
CA VAL A 137 14.20 -7.97 0.29
C VAL A 137 14.21 -9.03 -0.82
N ARG A 138 14.71 -10.24 -0.51
CA ARG A 138 14.70 -11.39 -1.43
C ARG A 138 13.28 -11.73 -1.89
N ASN A 139 12.32 -11.81 -0.98
CA ASN A 139 10.92 -12.11 -1.30
C ASN A 139 10.29 -11.04 -2.20
N MET A 140 10.55 -9.75 -1.96
CA MET A 140 10.12 -8.66 -2.85
C MET A 140 10.74 -8.81 -4.24
N PHE A 141 12.04 -9.11 -4.30
CA PHE A 141 12.75 -9.29 -5.56
C PHE A 141 12.16 -10.45 -6.39
N GLU A 142 12.03 -11.63 -5.78
CA GLU A 142 11.52 -12.82 -6.45
C GLU A 142 10.07 -12.66 -6.92
N ARG A 143 9.22 -12.02 -6.12
CA ARG A 143 7.82 -11.78 -6.49
C ARG A 143 7.72 -10.85 -7.70
N ARG A 144 8.55 -9.80 -7.78
CA ARG A 144 8.60 -8.91 -8.95
C ARG A 144 9.25 -9.56 -10.16
N ALA A 145 10.30 -10.35 -9.97
CA ALA A 145 10.96 -11.09 -11.05
C ALA A 145 9.97 -12.06 -11.74
N LYS A 146 9.20 -12.83 -10.96
CA LYS A 146 8.16 -13.75 -11.49
C LYS A 146 7.06 -13.02 -12.26
N LYS A 147 6.61 -11.86 -11.78
CA LYS A 147 5.64 -11.05 -12.52
C LYS A 147 6.23 -10.55 -13.84
N THR A 148 7.46 -10.04 -13.82
CA THR A 148 8.11 -9.47 -15.00
C THR A 148 8.34 -10.52 -16.09
N SER A 149 8.76 -11.74 -15.73
CA SER A 149 8.94 -12.83 -16.69
C SER A 149 7.61 -13.25 -17.32
N GLN A 150 6.53 -13.39 -16.53
CA GLN A 150 5.21 -13.72 -17.05
C GLN A 150 4.67 -12.70 -18.06
N PHE A 151 4.98 -11.40 -17.88
CA PHE A 151 4.59 -10.37 -18.85
C PHE A 151 5.43 -10.39 -20.14
N ALA A 152 6.68 -10.84 -20.07
CA ALA A 152 7.52 -11.01 -21.25
C ALA A 152 7.03 -12.19 -22.13
N ASP A 153 6.55 -13.26 -21.50
CA ASP A 153 6.06 -14.46 -22.19
C ASP A 153 4.73 -14.26 -22.95
N ILE A 154 3.95 -13.22 -22.61
CA ILE A 154 2.65 -12.91 -23.28
C ILE A 154 2.84 -12.04 -24.54
N ARG A 155 4.04 -11.48 -24.76
CA ARG A 155 4.35 -10.58 -25.88
C ARG A 155 5.09 -11.26 -27.05
N LEU A 156 5.15 -12.59 -27.06
CA LEU A 156 5.66 -13.43 -28.15
C LEU A 156 4.51 -14.16 -28.85
#